data_AF-A0A094D360-F1
#
_entry.id   AF-A0A094D360-F1
#
_cell.length_a   1.000
_cell.length_b   1.000
_cell.length_c   1.000
_cell.angle_alpha   90.00
_cell.angle_beta   90.00
_cell.angle_gamma   90.00
#
_symmetry.space_group_name_H-M   'P 1'
#
loop_
_entity.id
_entity.type
_entity.pdbx_description
1 polymer ?
#
loop_
_entity_poly.entity_id
_entity_poly.type
_entity_poly.pdbx_seq_one_letter_code
_entity_poly.pdbx_strand_id
1 'polypeptide(L)'
;MNVAYDQPVDVQLNRHEEDYKKPKTVYKPFSGGGQRLGSPVPGGESSTTSAPTQSTAGPSSAPATSQAPQVDVDPALPTISLRIQLADGTRLPARFNTTHSIGDVYDFITRASPDSSTRAWVVATTFPSKEHTDKAAVLGELDEFKRGGVAVQKWV
;
A
#
# COMPACT_ATOMS: atom_id res chain seq x y z
N MET A 1 -25.25 -13.18 -13.91
CA MET A 1 -25.76 -13.73 -15.19
C MET A 1 -26.31 -12.56 -15.98
N ASN A 2 -25.78 -12.31 -17.18
CA ASN A 2 -26.20 -11.21 -18.04
C ASN A 2 -27.34 -11.71 -18.95
N VAL A 3 -28.57 -11.72 -18.45
CA VAL A 3 -29.76 -12.23 -19.13
C VAL A 3 -30.83 -11.14 -19.22
N ALA A 4 -31.55 -11.06 -20.34
CA ALA A 4 -32.58 -10.07 -20.60
C ALA A 4 -33.89 -10.41 -19.85
N TYR A 5 -34.75 -9.41 -19.61
CA TYR A 5 -36.10 -9.64 -19.07
C TYR A 5 -36.89 -10.60 -19.99
N ASP A 6 -37.59 -11.57 -19.39
CA ASP A 6 -38.38 -12.62 -20.07
C ASP A 6 -37.61 -13.67 -20.89
N GLN A 7 -36.29 -13.79 -20.71
CA GLN A 7 -35.53 -14.90 -21.32
C GLN A 7 -35.75 -16.21 -20.53
N PRO A 8 -36.19 -17.32 -21.17
CA PRO A 8 -36.38 -18.58 -20.48
C PRO A 8 -35.02 -19.16 -20.07
N VAL A 9 -34.86 -19.44 -18.78
CA VAL A 9 -33.64 -20.04 -18.21
C VAL A 9 -33.96 -21.45 -17.73
N ASP A 10 -33.21 -22.44 -18.21
CA ASP A 10 -33.29 -23.81 -17.69
C ASP A 10 -32.55 -23.88 -16.35
N VAL A 11 -33.25 -24.27 -15.29
CA VAL A 11 -32.70 -24.33 -13.94
C VAL A 11 -32.65 -25.79 -13.50
N GLN A 12 -31.44 -26.35 -13.49
CA GLN A 12 -31.23 -27.74 -13.06
C GLN A 12 -30.88 -27.80 -11.57
N LEU A 13 -31.78 -28.36 -10.78
CA LEU A 13 -31.55 -28.60 -9.36
C LEU A 13 -30.74 -29.88 -9.17
N ASN A 14 -29.44 -29.73 -8.92
CA ASN A 14 -28.58 -30.85 -8.53
C ASN A 14 -28.74 -31.09 -7.03
N ARG A 15 -29.51 -32.11 -6.65
CA ARG A 15 -29.72 -32.50 -5.26
C ARG A 15 -28.64 -33.49 -4.83
N HIS A 16 -27.83 -33.08 -3.87
CA HIS A 16 -26.81 -33.93 -3.26
C HIS A 16 -27.41 -34.61 -2.02
N GLU A 17 -27.36 -35.94 -1.93
CA GLU A 17 -27.86 -36.75 -0.79
C GLU A 17 -26.76 -37.10 0.24
N GLU A 18 -25.60 -36.45 0.13
CA GLU A 18 -24.46 -36.67 1.00
C GLU A 18 -24.59 -35.87 2.32
N ASP A 19 -24.32 -36.54 3.44
CA ASP A 19 -24.20 -35.88 4.75
C ASP A 19 -23.12 -34.78 4.70
N TYR A 20 -23.48 -33.57 5.14
CA TYR A 20 -22.59 -32.40 5.11
C TYR A 20 -21.26 -32.68 5.83
N LYS A 21 -20.16 -32.65 5.08
CA LYS A 21 -18.80 -32.71 5.65
C LYS A 21 -18.21 -31.32 5.77
N LYS A 22 -18.00 -30.88 7.01
CA LYS A 22 -17.31 -29.61 7.28
C LYS A 22 -15.93 -29.62 6.61
N PRO A 23 -15.60 -28.61 5.78
CA PRO A 23 -14.26 -28.47 5.21
C PRO A 23 -13.20 -28.49 6.31
N LYS A 24 -12.04 -29.15 6.06
CA LYS A 24 -10.93 -29.20 7.01
C LYS A 24 -10.46 -27.79 7.32
N THR A 25 -10.58 -27.37 8.58
CA THR A 25 -10.03 -26.09 9.04
C THR A 25 -8.51 -26.12 8.91
N VAL A 26 -7.95 -25.13 8.22
CA VAL A 26 -6.50 -24.93 8.13
C VAL A 26 -5.99 -24.49 9.50
N TYR A 27 -5.09 -25.27 10.11
CA TYR A 27 -4.47 -24.93 11.39
C TYR A 27 -3.56 -23.70 11.22
N LYS A 28 -3.83 -22.66 12.01
CA LYS A 28 -3.01 -21.43 12.08
C LYS A 28 -2.34 -21.35 13.45
N PRO A 29 -1.05 -21.72 13.59
CA PRO A 29 -0.33 -21.57 14.85
C PRO A 29 -0.14 -20.08 15.19
N PHE A 30 -0.08 -19.76 16.49
CA PHE A 30 0.08 -18.39 17.04
C PHE A 30 -1.07 -17.43 16.75
N SER A 31 -2.32 -17.92 16.82
CA SER A 31 -3.52 -17.08 16.79
C SER A 31 -3.84 -16.49 18.17
N GLY A 32 -4.23 -15.22 18.22
CA GLY A 32 -4.65 -14.53 19.45
C GLY A 32 -4.13 -13.09 19.47
N GLY A 33 -4.81 -12.20 20.18
CA GLY A 33 -4.30 -10.84 20.41
C GLY A 33 -3.14 -10.87 21.41
N GLY A 34 -2.01 -10.26 21.06
CA GLY A 34 -0.87 -10.10 21.97
C GLY A 34 -0.99 -8.85 22.82
N GLN A 35 -0.63 -8.92 24.11
CA GLN A 35 -0.52 -7.77 25.00
C GLN A 35 0.94 -7.35 25.15
N ARG A 36 1.24 -6.06 25.01
CA ARG A 36 2.61 -5.55 25.21
C ARG A 36 2.91 -5.43 26.70
N LEU A 37 4.02 -6.01 27.15
CA LEU A 37 4.56 -5.83 28.51
C LEU A 37 5.47 -4.60 28.52
N GLY A 38 4.88 -3.42 28.73
CA GLY A 38 5.60 -2.15 28.86
C GLY A 38 4.67 -1.07 29.40
N SER A 39 5.21 -0.08 30.10
CA SER A 39 4.44 1.06 30.63
C SER A 39 3.96 1.95 29.47
N PRO A 40 2.68 2.33 29.41
CA PRO A 40 2.18 3.23 28.38
C PRO A 40 2.81 4.62 28.56
N VAL A 41 3.35 5.16 27.47
CA VAL A 41 3.70 6.59 27.39
C VAL A 41 2.41 7.40 27.57
N PRO A 42 2.35 8.39 28.49
CA PRO A 42 1.14 9.18 28.69
C PRO A 42 0.85 9.99 27.43
N GLY A 43 -0.30 9.74 26.79
CA GLY A 43 -0.77 10.46 25.60
C GLY A 43 -1.22 9.59 24.42
N GLY A 44 -1.00 8.27 24.47
CA GLY A 44 -1.57 7.35 23.48
C GLY A 44 -2.90 6.78 23.96
N GLU A 45 -4.00 7.16 23.32
CA GLU A 45 -5.29 6.49 23.50
C GLU A 45 -5.12 4.99 23.21
N SER A 46 -5.40 4.15 24.21
CA SER A 46 -5.55 2.70 24.05
C SER A 46 -6.83 2.43 23.28
N SER A 47 -6.80 2.59 21.96
CA SER A 47 -7.85 2.09 21.09
C SER A 47 -7.75 0.57 21.04
N THR A 48 -8.63 -0.11 21.76
CA THR A 48 -9.01 -1.51 21.51
C THR A 48 -9.65 -1.58 20.12
N THR A 49 -8.84 -1.57 19.08
CA THR A 49 -9.26 -1.93 17.73
C THR A 49 -8.81 -3.35 17.47
N SER A 50 -9.79 -4.24 17.44
CA SER A 50 -9.71 -5.55 16.79
C SER A 50 -9.00 -5.39 15.45
N ALA A 51 -7.75 -5.85 15.37
CA ALA A 51 -7.02 -5.89 14.11
C ALA A 51 -7.75 -6.86 13.17
N PRO A 52 -8.14 -6.45 11.95
CA PRO A 52 -8.56 -7.42 10.97
C PRO A 52 -7.34 -8.28 10.61
N THR A 53 -7.53 -9.58 10.73
CA THR A 53 -6.60 -10.63 10.34
C THR A 53 -6.08 -10.37 8.93
N GLN A 54 -4.81 -9.95 8.79
CA GLN A 54 -4.13 -9.99 7.49
C GLN A 54 -3.99 -11.46 7.10
N SER A 55 -4.88 -11.90 6.23
CA SER A 55 -4.76 -13.18 5.56
C SER A 55 -3.67 -13.01 4.51
N THR A 56 -2.62 -13.80 4.63
CA THR A 56 -1.67 -14.10 3.56
C THR A 56 -2.39 -14.88 2.46
N ALA A 57 -3.19 -14.17 1.67
CA ALA A 57 -3.58 -14.63 0.35
C ALA A 57 -2.46 -14.27 -0.63
N GLY A 58 -2.12 -15.21 -1.50
CA GLY A 58 -1.17 -15.04 -2.61
C GLY A 58 -1.51 -13.85 -3.52
N PRO A 59 -0.74 -13.64 -4.59
CA PRO A 59 -0.80 -12.42 -5.40
C PRO A 59 -2.15 -12.27 -6.09
N SER A 60 -3.10 -11.63 -5.41
CA SER A 60 -4.30 -11.07 -6.02
C SER A 60 -3.95 -9.68 -6.51
N SER A 61 -3.65 -9.61 -7.79
CA SER A 61 -3.71 -8.40 -8.59
C SER A 61 -5.17 -7.92 -8.66
N ALA A 62 -5.63 -7.22 -7.63
CA ALA A 62 -6.82 -6.38 -7.70
C ALA A 62 -6.40 -5.00 -7.18
N PRO A 63 -6.38 -3.95 -8.02
CA PRO A 63 -5.96 -2.64 -7.57
C PRO A 63 -6.99 -2.14 -6.55
N ALA A 64 -6.56 -1.96 -5.30
CA ALA A 64 -7.27 -1.06 -4.41
C ALA A 64 -7.19 0.31 -5.09
N THR A 65 -8.28 0.73 -5.70
CA THR A 65 -8.46 2.08 -6.24
C THR A 65 -8.62 3.07 -5.10
N SER A 66 -7.67 3.10 -4.16
CA SER A 66 -7.24 4.39 -3.64
C SER A 66 -6.60 5.05 -4.84
N GLN A 67 -7.24 6.12 -5.33
CA GLN A 67 -6.84 6.85 -6.53
C GLN A 67 -5.50 7.53 -6.24
N ALA A 68 -4.43 6.74 -6.15
CA ALA A 68 -3.08 7.25 -6.03
C ALA A 68 -2.85 8.09 -7.29
N PRO A 69 -2.40 9.35 -7.14
CA PRO A 69 -2.20 10.24 -8.27
C PRO A 69 -1.33 9.55 -9.30
N GLN A 70 -1.79 9.45 -10.55
CA GLN A 70 -1.01 8.77 -11.56
C GLN A 70 0.16 9.67 -11.94
N VAL A 71 1.37 9.11 -11.90
CA VAL A 71 2.56 9.74 -12.51
C VAL A 71 2.50 9.44 -14.00
N ASP A 72 2.78 10.44 -14.83
CA ASP A 72 2.96 10.24 -16.27
C ASP A 72 4.32 9.57 -16.49
N VAL A 73 4.30 8.35 -17.03
CA VAL A 73 5.49 7.51 -17.18
C VAL A 73 5.59 7.10 -18.64
N ASP A 74 6.66 7.55 -19.30
CA ASP A 74 6.99 7.11 -20.66
C ASP A 74 7.62 5.71 -20.62
N PRO A 75 6.99 4.68 -21.23
CA PRO A 75 7.52 3.31 -21.25
C PRO A 75 8.78 3.13 -22.11
N ALA A 76 9.14 4.11 -22.94
CA ALA A 76 10.36 4.06 -23.74
C ALA A 76 11.64 4.37 -22.94
N LEU A 77 11.49 5.02 -21.77
CA LEU A 77 12.59 5.38 -20.89
C LEU A 77 12.75 4.35 -19.74
N PRO A 78 13.96 4.23 -19.16
CA PRO A 78 14.16 3.36 -18.02
C PRO A 78 13.29 3.80 -16.82
N THR A 79 12.46 2.88 -16.35
CA THR A 79 11.52 3.10 -15.24
C THR A 79 12.04 2.49 -13.95
N ILE A 80 11.87 3.21 -12.84
CA ILE A 80 12.10 2.77 -11.46
C ILE A 80 10.76 2.63 -10.72
N SER A 81 10.71 1.69 -9.78
CA SER A 81 9.55 1.49 -8.91
C SER A 81 9.92 1.91 -7.48
N LEU A 82 9.14 2.83 -6.92
CA LEU A 82 9.32 3.34 -5.57
C LEU A 82 8.10 2.98 -4.71
N ARG A 83 8.37 2.57 -3.47
CA ARG A 83 7.33 2.41 -2.46
C ARG A 83 7.37 3.62 -1.54
N ILE A 84 6.33 4.43 -1.59
CA ILE A 84 6.21 5.64 -0.81
C ILE A 84 5.43 5.31 0.46
N GLN A 85 6.05 5.51 1.61
CA GLN A 85 5.42 5.35 2.91
C GLN A 85 5.05 6.74 3.43
N LEU A 86 3.76 7.00 3.53
CA LEU A 86 3.24 8.24 4.08
C LEU A 86 3.28 8.20 5.60
N ALA A 87 3.16 9.38 6.21
CA ALA A 87 3.28 9.51 7.65
C ALA A 87 2.04 9.02 8.43
N ASP A 88 0.91 8.82 7.75
CA ASP A 88 -0.28 8.11 8.24
C ASP A 88 -0.08 6.58 8.31
N GLY A 89 1.06 6.08 7.79
CA GLY A 89 1.40 4.66 7.70
C GLY A 89 0.96 4.00 6.39
N THR A 90 0.24 4.73 5.52
CA THR A 90 -0.19 4.24 4.21
C THR A 90 1.02 4.05 3.30
N ARG A 91 0.99 2.99 2.48
CA ARG A 91 2.08 2.65 1.56
C ARG A 91 1.56 2.68 0.12
N LEU A 92 2.06 3.62 -0.67
CA LEU A 92 1.68 3.81 -2.06
C LEU A 92 2.81 3.31 -2.98
N PRO A 93 2.57 2.27 -3.80
CA PRO A 93 3.49 1.94 -4.88
C PRO A 93 3.36 2.96 -6.01
N ALA A 94 4.48 3.48 -6.49
CA ALA A 94 4.54 4.44 -7.58
C ALA A 94 5.67 4.06 -8.56
N ARG A 95 5.48 4.41 -9.83
CA ARG A 95 6.46 4.23 -10.89
C ARG A 95 6.88 5.60 -11.40
N PHE A 96 8.18 5.76 -11.62
CA PHE A 96 8.79 6.97 -12.13
C PHE A 96 9.82 6.58 -13.18
N ASN A 97 10.06 7.42 -14.18
CA ASN A 97 11.26 7.31 -15.00
C ASN A 97 12.50 7.79 -14.24
N THR A 98 13.68 7.31 -14.64
CA THR A 98 14.96 7.73 -14.03
C THR A 98 15.26 9.22 -14.22
N THR A 99 14.61 9.87 -15.19
CA THR A 99 14.75 11.30 -15.49
C THR A 99 13.94 12.21 -14.55
N HIS A 100 13.00 11.66 -13.77
CA HIS A 100 12.22 12.44 -12.81
C HIS A 100 13.07 12.90 -11.64
N SER A 101 12.63 13.99 -11.03
CA SER A 101 13.27 14.58 -9.86
C SER A 101 12.61 14.14 -8.56
N ILE A 102 13.30 14.35 -7.45
CA ILE A 102 12.70 14.24 -6.11
C ILE A 102 11.48 15.17 -5.97
N GLY A 103 11.48 16.33 -6.63
CA GLY A 103 10.34 17.25 -6.69
C GLY A 103 9.06 16.56 -7.16
N ASP A 104 9.15 15.68 -8.17
CA ASP A 104 8.01 14.91 -8.67
C ASP A 104 7.46 13.94 -7.61
N VAL A 105 8.34 13.38 -6.77
CA VAL A 105 7.95 12.54 -5.63
C VAL A 105 7.26 13.38 -4.54
N TYR A 106 7.74 14.60 -4.28
CA TYR A 106 7.08 15.52 -3.37
C TYR A 106 5.68 15.88 -3.86
N ASP A 107 5.54 16.17 -5.16
CA ASP A 107 4.26 16.50 -5.77
C ASP A 107 3.29 15.31 -5.75
N PHE A 108 3.79 14.10 -6.01
CA PHE A 108 3.01 12.87 -5.86
C PHE A 108 2.45 12.72 -4.44
N ILE A 109 3.27 12.89 -3.40
CA ILE A 109 2.84 12.77 -2.00
C ILE A 109 1.82 13.85 -1.66
N THR A 110 2.05 15.09 -2.10
CA THR A 110 1.14 16.22 -1.86
C THR A 110 -0.24 15.99 -2.50
N ARG A 111 -0.28 15.42 -3.70
CA ARG A 111 -1.54 15.04 -4.37
C ARG A 111 -2.20 13.81 -3.74
N ALA A 112 -1.42 12.91 -3.16
CA ALA A 112 -1.91 11.66 -2.57
C ALA A 112 -2.48 11.85 -1.17
N SER A 113 -1.97 12.82 -0.39
CA SER A 113 -2.41 13.09 0.97
C SER A 113 -2.54 14.59 1.25
N PRO A 114 -3.77 15.10 1.47
CA PRO A 114 -4.00 16.51 1.79
C PRO A 114 -3.42 16.92 3.15
N ASP A 115 -3.22 15.98 4.09
CA ASP A 115 -2.54 16.24 5.37
C ASP A 115 -1.09 16.71 5.20
N SER A 116 -0.47 16.30 4.08
CA SER A 116 0.89 16.73 3.71
C SER A 116 0.98 18.23 3.45
N SER A 117 -0.14 18.93 3.21
CA SER A 117 -0.13 20.39 3.01
C SER A 117 -0.16 21.17 4.33
N THR A 118 -0.59 20.56 5.43
CA THR A 118 -0.81 21.25 6.71
C THR A 118 0.46 21.35 7.55
N ARG A 119 1.36 20.36 7.45
CA ARG A 119 2.56 20.27 8.28
C ARG A 119 3.81 20.11 7.40
N ALA A 120 4.95 20.63 7.85
CA ALA A 120 6.23 20.47 7.16
C ALA A 120 6.74 19.02 7.26
N TRP A 121 7.21 18.47 6.15
CA TRP A 121 7.80 17.12 6.06
C TRP A 121 8.92 17.08 5.04
N VAL A 122 9.74 16.04 5.13
CA VAL A 122 10.84 15.73 4.23
C VAL A 122 10.71 14.30 3.72
N VAL A 123 11.09 14.06 2.46
CA VAL A 123 11.27 12.70 1.93
C VAL A 123 12.59 12.16 2.44
N ALA A 124 12.55 11.05 3.16
CA ALA A 124 13.74 10.38 3.68
C ALA A 124 13.81 8.93 3.18
N THR A 125 15.03 8.42 2.99
CA THR A 125 15.28 6.99 2.78
C THR A 125 15.55 6.32 4.13
N THR A 126 15.25 5.03 4.27
CA THR A 126 15.54 4.28 5.50
C THR A 126 16.96 3.71 5.55
N PHE A 127 17.51 3.28 4.41
CA PHE A 127 18.83 2.65 4.31
C PHE A 127 19.56 3.03 3.01
N PRO A 128 20.66 3.80 3.07
CA PRO A 128 21.10 4.58 4.23
C PRO A 128 20.04 5.62 4.63
N SER A 129 19.98 5.97 5.92
CA SER A 129 19.09 7.03 6.38
C SER A 129 19.59 8.38 5.87
N LYS A 130 18.89 8.95 4.90
CA LYS A 130 19.24 10.22 4.26
C LYS A 130 17.97 11.03 3.99
N GLU A 131 18.03 12.31 4.27
CA GLU A 131 16.96 13.27 4.02
C GLU A 131 17.19 13.97 2.70
N HIS A 132 16.16 14.00 1.84
CA HIS A 132 16.22 14.57 0.51
C HIS A 132 15.53 15.94 0.51
N THR A 133 16.30 16.97 0.84
CA THR A 133 15.83 18.37 0.84
C THR A 133 15.92 19.00 -0.56
N ASP A 134 16.86 18.53 -1.39
CA ASP A 134 17.02 19.02 -2.75
C ASP A 134 15.94 18.42 -3.67
N LYS A 135 15.03 19.29 -4.14
CA LYS A 135 13.93 18.89 -5.03
C LYS A 135 14.36 18.73 -6.49
N ALA A 136 15.50 19.30 -6.88
CA ALA A 136 15.98 19.26 -8.27
C ALA A 136 16.79 17.99 -8.58
N ALA A 137 17.27 17.29 -7.55
CA ALA A 137 18.03 16.06 -7.70
C ALA A 137 17.21 14.96 -8.40
N VAL A 138 17.85 14.35 -9.40
CA VAL A 138 17.26 13.36 -10.32
C VAL A 138 17.31 11.97 -9.70
N LEU A 139 16.21 11.23 -9.77
CA LEU A 139 16.07 9.90 -9.16
C LEU A 139 17.08 8.87 -9.71
N GLY A 140 17.46 8.99 -10.98
CA GLY A 140 18.46 8.13 -11.61
C GLY A 140 19.89 8.33 -11.11
N GLU A 141 20.24 9.53 -10.63
CA GLU A 141 21.57 9.87 -10.15
C GLU A 141 21.78 9.51 -8.68
N LEU A 142 20.67 9.31 -7.95
CA LEU A 142 20.70 8.98 -6.52
C LEU A 142 20.92 7.49 -6.32
N ASP A 143 22.02 7.13 -5.67
CA ASP A 143 22.33 5.75 -5.30
C ASP A 143 21.19 5.07 -4.53
N GLU A 144 20.41 5.86 -3.78
CA GLU A 144 19.30 5.38 -2.95
C GLU A 144 18.06 4.98 -3.76
N PHE A 145 17.85 5.57 -4.95
CA PHE A 145 16.63 5.38 -5.76
C PHE A 145 16.87 4.83 -7.16
N LYS A 146 18.12 4.83 -7.66
CA LYS A 146 18.47 4.36 -9.01
C LYS A 146 18.11 2.90 -9.31
N ARG A 147 17.93 2.07 -8.27
CA ARG A 147 17.50 0.66 -8.38
C ARG A 147 16.06 0.42 -7.89
N GLY A 148 15.30 1.50 -7.71
CA GLY A 148 14.08 1.48 -6.91
C GLY A 148 14.39 1.45 -5.41
N GLY A 149 13.35 1.52 -4.59
CA GLY A 149 13.54 1.60 -3.14
C GLY A 149 12.29 2.07 -2.39
N VAL A 150 12.52 2.46 -1.14
CA VAL A 150 11.48 2.98 -0.24
C VAL A 150 11.77 4.44 0.06
N ALA A 151 10.78 5.29 -0.17
CA ALA A 151 10.78 6.69 0.24
C ALA A 151 9.79 6.86 1.39
N VAL A 152 10.18 7.55 2.45
CA VAL A 152 9.37 7.75 3.65
C VAL A 152 9.10 9.23 3.83
N GLN A 153 7.84 9.59 4.01
CA GLN A 153 7.44 10.92 4.47
C GLN A 153 7.73 11.01 5.97
N LYS A 154 8.70 11.85 6.33
CA LYS A 154 9.06 12.12 7.72
C LYS A 154 8.63 13.54 8.08
N TRP A 155 7.82 13.68 9.12
CA TRP A 155 7.49 15.00 9.65
C TRP A 155 8.72 15.68 10.23
N VAL A 156 8.83 16.98 9.96
CA VAL A 156 9.81 17.87 10.59
C VAL A 156 9.24 18.44 11.89
#